data_AF-I8UAV9-F1
#
_entry.id   AF-I8UAV9-F1
#
_cell.length_a   1.000
_cell.length_b   1.000
_cell.length_c   1.000
_cell.angle_alpha   90.00
_cell.angle_beta   90.00
_cell.angle_gamma   90.00
#
_symmetry.space_group_name_H-M   'P 1'
#
loop_
_entity.id
_entity.type
_entity.pdbx_description
1 polymer ?
#
loop_
_entity_poly.entity_id
_entity_poly.type
_entity_poly.pdbx_seq_one_letter_code
_entity_poly.pdbx_strand_id
1 'polypeptide(L)'
;MATIFVGASPIVTFDEQGNGLILLNNPKQSGVNITIETLVFANLSKAAVSVQFFPYLTVRSQLKEAQPGIPGNNALIGKVAPKGRIFYGQNVEIANGDSLGYLTVPPYESSTVKPTGIILAPGTSRFYYLKIIGEAKQAAVSLYTAWLEEKS
;
A
#
# COMPACT_ATOMS: atom_id res chain seq x y z
N MET A 1 0.31 -19.28 15.28
CA MET A 1 -0.47 -19.62 14.07
C MET A 1 -0.57 -18.35 13.24
N ALA A 2 -0.13 -18.42 12.00
CA ALA A 2 -0.12 -17.31 11.07
C ALA A 2 -1.48 -17.19 10.38
N THR A 3 -1.98 -15.96 10.18
CA THR A 3 -3.26 -15.73 9.48
C THR A 3 -3.03 -14.83 8.28
N ILE A 4 -3.52 -15.25 7.11
CA ILE A 4 -3.43 -14.46 5.89
C ILE A 4 -4.63 -13.54 5.75
N PHE A 5 -4.36 -12.29 5.36
CA PHE A 5 -5.35 -11.27 5.08
C PHE A 5 -5.11 -10.69 3.68
N VAL A 6 -6.18 -10.15 3.11
CA VAL A 6 -6.15 -9.45 1.82
C VAL A 6 -6.84 -8.11 1.97
N GLY A 7 -6.36 -7.08 1.30
CA GLY A 7 -6.95 -5.76 1.36
C GLY A 7 -6.63 -4.96 0.12
N ALA A 8 -7.44 -3.93 -0.12
CA ALA A 8 -7.25 -3.03 -1.24
C ALA A 8 -7.39 -1.59 -0.77
N SER A 9 -6.62 -0.69 -1.38
CA SER A 9 -6.93 0.73 -1.32
C SER A 9 -8.11 1.04 -2.25
N PRO A 10 -8.90 2.08 -1.95
CA PRO A 10 -9.68 2.75 -2.99
C PRO A 10 -8.80 3.20 -4.15
N ILE A 11 -9.41 3.54 -5.27
CA ILE A 11 -8.71 4.16 -6.39
C ILE A 11 -8.22 5.54 -5.93
N VAL A 12 -6.91 5.73 -5.93
CA VAL A 12 -6.25 7.00 -5.67
C VAL A 12 -6.07 7.72 -7.00
N THR A 13 -6.68 8.90 -7.11
CA THR A 13 -6.61 9.74 -8.31
C THR A 13 -5.81 10.99 -8.03
N PHE A 14 -4.94 11.38 -8.96
CA PHE A 14 -4.08 12.56 -8.84
C PHE A 14 -3.71 13.10 -10.22
N ASP A 15 -3.40 14.40 -10.29
CA ASP A 15 -2.99 15.09 -11.52
C ASP A 15 -1.46 15.09 -11.71
N GLU A 16 -0.99 15.73 -12.78
CA GLU A 16 0.43 15.80 -13.14
C GLU A 16 1.29 16.58 -12.12
N GLN A 17 0.73 17.55 -11.40
CA GLN A 17 1.42 18.28 -10.33
C GLN A 17 1.34 17.52 -8.99
N GLY A 18 0.31 16.70 -8.86
CA GLY A 18 -0.08 15.96 -7.68
C GLY A 18 0.71 14.68 -7.44
N ASN A 19 0.23 13.90 -6.49
CA ASN A 19 0.77 12.58 -6.16
C ASN A 19 -0.27 11.71 -5.47
N GLY A 20 -0.01 10.41 -5.43
CA GLY A 20 -0.74 9.49 -4.56
C GLY A 20 0.17 8.93 -3.48
N LEU A 21 -0.41 8.55 -2.36
CA LEU A 21 0.27 7.74 -1.35
C LEU A 21 -0.66 6.63 -0.91
N ILE A 22 -0.12 5.42 -0.85
CA ILE A 22 -0.77 4.27 -0.23
C ILE A 22 0.24 3.68 0.77
N LEU A 23 -0.20 3.17 1.90
CA LEU A 23 0.68 2.49 2.85
C LEU A 23 -0.03 1.33 3.55
N LEU A 24 0.76 0.33 3.94
CA LEU A 24 0.37 -0.70 4.89
C LEU A 24 1.05 -0.40 6.23
N ASN A 25 0.24 -0.16 7.25
CA ASN A 25 0.68 0.16 8.61
C ASN A 25 0.49 -1.05 9.52
N ASN A 26 1.50 -1.36 10.32
CA ASN A 26 1.40 -2.22 11.48
C ASN A 26 1.34 -1.36 12.76
N PRO A 27 0.16 -1.17 13.39
CA PRO A 27 0.05 -0.33 14.57
C PRO A 27 0.96 -0.80 15.72
N LYS A 28 1.47 0.13 16.53
CA LYS A 28 2.38 -0.17 17.66
C LYS A 28 1.80 -1.20 18.65
N GLN A 29 0.49 -1.22 18.82
CA GLN A 29 -0.23 -2.12 19.74
C GLN A 29 -0.79 -3.37 19.06
N SER A 30 -0.32 -3.73 17.86
CA SER A 30 -0.85 -4.86 17.10
C SER A 30 -0.54 -6.22 17.74
N GLY A 31 0.60 -6.35 18.40
CA GLY A 31 1.09 -7.62 18.97
C GLY A 31 1.39 -8.69 17.91
N VAL A 32 1.57 -8.28 16.66
CA VAL A 32 1.87 -9.17 15.53
C VAL A 32 2.95 -8.55 14.63
N ASN A 33 3.76 -9.40 14.01
CA ASN A 33 4.56 -9.04 12.84
C ASN A 33 3.71 -9.23 11.58
N ILE A 34 3.90 -8.34 10.61
CA ILE A 34 3.23 -8.41 9.31
C ILE A 34 4.26 -8.74 8.23
N THR A 35 4.10 -9.88 7.56
CA THR A 35 4.89 -10.23 6.37
C THR A 35 4.07 -9.89 5.13
N ILE A 36 4.62 -9.05 4.25
CA ILE A 36 3.95 -8.70 2.99
C ILE A 36 4.20 -9.82 1.98
N GLU A 37 3.14 -10.48 1.54
CA GLU A 37 3.24 -11.64 0.63
C GLU A 37 3.15 -11.21 -0.84
N THR A 38 2.24 -10.29 -1.12
CA THR A 38 1.96 -9.85 -2.50
C THR A 38 1.44 -8.42 -2.50
N LEU A 39 1.87 -7.66 -3.51
CA LEU A 39 1.38 -6.34 -3.86
C LEU A 39 0.99 -6.38 -5.33
N VAL A 40 -0.18 -5.84 -5.68
CA VAL A 40 -0.61 -5.64 -7.05
C VAL A 40 -1.01 -4.18 -7.21
N PHE A 41 -0.22 -3.44 -7.97
CA PHE A 41 -0.55 -2.07 -8.34
C PHE A 41 -1.34 -2.12 -9.64
N ALA A 42 -2.62 -1.76 -9.59
CA ALA A 42 -3.49 -1.67 -10.74
C ALA A 42 -3.55 -0.23 -11.22
N ASN A 43 -2.99 0.04 -12.40
CA ASN A 43 -3.10 1.34 -13.04
C ASN A 43 -4.34 1.36 -13.94
N LEU A 44 -5.32 2.17 -13.54
CA LEU A 44 -6.63 2.27 -14.18
C LEU A 44 -6.71 3.51 -15.09
N SER A 45 -5.56 4.00 -15.55
CA SER A 45 -5.45 5.24 -16.30
C SER A 45 -4.52 5.11 -17.51
N LYS A 46 -4.59 6.11 -18.39
CA LYS A 46 -3.72 6.26 -19.56
C LYS A 46 -2.29 6.74 -19.22
N ALA A 47 -2.04 7.15 -17.98
CA ALA A 47 -0.73 7.63 -17.55
C ALA A 47 0.17 6.45 -17.16
N ALA A 48 1.44 6.47 -17.52
CA ALA A 48 2.40 5.59 -16.85
C ALA A 48 2.65 6.11 -15.43
N VAL A 49 2.72 5.22 -14.44
CA VAL A 49 2.87 5.63 -13.03
C VAL A 49 4.14 5.01 -12.43
N SER A 50 4.97 5.84 -11.81
CA SER A 50 6.06 5.42 -10.94
C SER A 50 5.50 5.13 -9.55
N VAL A 51 5.85 3.96 -9.01
CA VAL A 51 5.59 3.57 -7.62
C VAL A 51 6.92 3.47 -6.91
N GLN A 52 7.17 4.38 -5.98
CA GLN A 52 8.38 4.41 -5.16
C GLN A 52 8.12 3.78 -3.80
N PHE A 53 9.07 2.98 -3.31
CA PHE A 53 8.94 2.27 -2.05
C PHE A 53 9.72 2.96 -0.94
N PHE A 54 9.07 3.23 0.19
CA PHE A 54 9.75 3.79 1.36
C PHE A 54 9.54 2.91 2.61
N PRO A 55 10.61 2.60 3.37
CA PRO A 55 10.52 1.91 4.65
C PRO A 55 10.08 2.86 5.78
N TYR A 56 10.33 4.16 5.61
CA TYR A 56 9.88 5.22 6.50
C TYR A 56 9.57 6.47 5.66
N LEU A 57 8.51 7.19 6.01
CA LEU A 57 8.12 8.42 5.34
C LEU A 57 7.43 9.33 6.36
N THR A 58 7.86 10.59 6.46
CA THR A 58 7.15 11.59 7.26
C THR A 58 6.12 12.28 6.39
N VAL A 59 4.85 12.04 6.67
CA VAL A 59 3.70 12.61 5.94
C VAL A 59 3.04 13.68 6.79
N ARG A 60 2.84 14.89 6.25
CA ARG A 60 2.18 16.00 6.95
C ARG A 60 0.68 16.09 6.69
N SER A 61 0.22 15.45 5.62
CA SER A 61 -1.19 15.38 5.26
C SER A 61 -1.93 14.31 6.07
N GLN A 62 -3.22 14.54 6.35
CA GLN A 62 -4.08 13.50 6.90
C GLN A 62 -4.35 12.41 5.86
N LEU A 63 -4.19 11.16 6.27
CA LEU A 63 -4.48 9.99 5.44
C LEU A 63 -5.80 9.36 5.83
N LYS A 64 -6.46 8.73 4.87
CA LYS A 64 -7.72 8.00 5.07
C LYS A 64 -7.41 6.51 5.24
N GLU A 65 -8.09 5.88 6.18
CA GLU A 65 -8.04 4.43 6.35
C GLU A 65 -8.92 3.75 5.31
N ALA A 66 -8.38 2.75 4.61
CA ALA A 66 -9.13 1.86 3.75
C ALA A 66 -9.65 0.68 4.58
N GLN A 67 -10.84 0.20 4.25
CA GLN A 67 -11.34 -1.02 4.89
C GLN A 67 -10.61 -2.24 4.29
N PRO A 68 -9.93 -3.04 5.12
CA PRO A 68 -9.32 -4.27 4.64
C PRO A 68 -10.41 -5.28 4.25
N GLY A 69 -10.11 -6.12 3.27
CA GLY A 69 -10.91 -7.28 2.94
C GLY A 69 -10.75 -8.36 4.02
N ILE A 70 -11.78 -9.19 4.17
CA ILE A 70 -11.79 -10.32 5.09
C ILE A 70 -11.05 -11.51 4.41
N PRO A 71 -10.37 -12.42 5.14
CA PRO A 71 -9.55 -13.50 4.56
C PRO A 71 -10.26 -14.33 3.48
N GLY A 72 -9.46 -14.93 2.58
CA GLY A 72 -9.90 -15.98 1.66
C GLY A 72 -10.17 -17.34 2.33
N ASN A 73 -9.95 -17.47 3.65
CA ASN A 73 -10.38 -18.65 4.40
C ASN A 73 -11.79 -18.41 4.97
N ASN A 74 -12.78 -19.07 4.37
CA ASN A 74 -14.17 -19.01 4.79
C ASN A 74 -14.38 -19.31 6.29
N ALA A 75 -13.51 -20.11 6.92
CA ALA A 75 -13.60 -20.43 8.34
C ALA A 75 -13.34 -19.24 9.27
N LEU A 76 -12.65 -18.21 8.78
CA LEU A 76 -12.23 -17.02 9.52
C LEU A 76 -13.04 -15.76 9.17
N ILE A 77 -13.95 -15.85 8.20
CA ILE A 77 -14.81 -14.73 7.80
C ILE A 77 -15.61 -14.24 9.01
N GLY A 78 -15.46 -12.96 9.35
CA GLY A 78 -16.13 -12.31 10.48
C GLY A 78 -15.62 -12.72 11.87
N LYS A 79 -14.62 -13.61 11.98
CA LYS A 79 -14.10 -14.10 13.27
C LYS A 79 -12.78 -13.45 13.69
N VAL A 80 -11.97 -13.01 12.72
CA VAL A 80 -10.68 -12.38 12.99
C VAL A 80 -10.56 -11.12 12.15
N ALA A 81 -10.43 -9.98 12.83
CA ALA A 81 -10.10 -8.72 12.17
C ALA A 81 -8.58 -8.62 12.01
N PRO A 82 -8.07 -8.19 10.84
CA PRO A 82 -6.65 -7.92 10.68
C PRO A 82 -6.19 -6.87 11.70
N LYS A 83 -4.90 -6.86 12.04
CA LYS A 83 -4.22 -5.79 12.77
C LYS A 83 -3.55 -4.80 11.82
N GLY A 84 -3.12 -5.25 10.65
CA GLY A 84 -2.65 -4.41 9.56
C GLY A 84 -3.73 -3.44 9.09
N ARG A 85 -3.31 -2.24 8.70
CA ARG A 85 -4.19 -1.16 8.26
C ARG A 85 -3.66 -0.54 6.99
N ILE A 86 -4.52 -0.43 5.98
CA ILE A 86 -4.16 0.25 4.73
C ILE A 86 -4.61 1.70 4.86
N PHE A 87 -3.71 2.64 4.56
CA PHE A 87 -4.06 4.05 4.46
C PHE A 87 -3.73 4.58 3.07
N TYR A 88 -4.44 5.62 2.66
CA TYR A 88 -4.24 6.27 1.38
C TYR A 88 -4.47 7.78 1.45
N GLY A 89 -3.89 8.50 0.49
CA GLY A 89 -4.03 9.94 0.35
C GLY A 89 -3.67 10.39 -1.06
N GLN A 90 -4.12 11.59 -1.40
CA GLN A 90 -3.80 12.28 -2.65
C GLN A 90 -3.17 13.62 -2.33
N ASN A 91 -2.25 14.07 -3.18
CA ASN A 91 -1.52 15.33 -3.05
C ASN A 91 -0.88 15.48 -1.67
N VAL A 92 -0.23 14.42 -1.20
CA VAL A 92 0.38 14.41 0.12
C VAL A 92 1.69 15.18 0.13
N GLU A 93 1.91 15.93 1.22
CA GLU A 93 3.18 16.58 1.50
C GLU A 93 4.09 15.61 2.26
N ILE A 94 5.27 15.34 1.66
CA ILE A 94 6.32 14.50 2.24
C ILE A 94 7.40 15.42 2.80
N ALA A 95 7.73 15.24 4.08
CA ALA A 95 8.78 16.01 4.73
C ALA A 95 10.14 15.32 4.68
N ASN A 96 10.19 13.99 4.74
CA ASN A 96 11.44 13.22 4.72
C ASN A 96 11.19 11.75 4.38
N GLY A 97 12.19 11.09 3.79
CA GLY A 97 12.22 9.66 3.49
C GLY A 97 13.12 9.31 2.31
N ASP A 98 13.79 8.15 2.38
CA ASP A 98 14.61 7.63 1.29
C ASP A 98 13.92 6.48 0.58
N SER A 99 13.83 6.58 -0.75
CA SER A 99 13.28 5.50 -1.55
C SER A 99 14.28 4.35 -1.64
N LEU A 100 13.80 3.13 -1.44
CA LEU A 100 14.60 1.91 -1.68
C LEU A 100 14.59 1.47 -3.15
N GLY A 101 13.85 2.19 -4.00
CA GLY A 101 13.67 1.87 -5.40
C GLY A 101 12.27 2.18 -5.88
N TYR A 102 12.06 1.93 -7.16
CA TYR A 102 10.78 2.16 -7.82
C TYR A 102 10.45 1.05 -8.80
N LEU A 103 9.17 0.97 -9.16
CA LEU A 103 8.73 0.29 -10.37
C LEU A 103 7.88 1.25 -11.21
N THR A 104 7.73 0.93 -12.49
CA THR A 104 6.79 1.60 -13.38
C THR A 104 5.62 0.67 -13.65
N VAL A 105 4.40 1.16 -13.45
CA VAL A 105 3.16 0.49 -13.87
C VAL A 105 2.70 1.14 -15.18
N PRO A 106 2.71 0.41 -16.31
CA PRO A 106 2.27 0.95 -17.58
C PRO A 106 0.77 1.35 -17.57
N PRO A 107 0.33 2.16 -18.54
CA PRO A 107 -1.08 2.51 -18.70
C PRO A 107 -1.99 1.28 -18.80
N TYR A 108 -3.11 1.28 -18.08
CA TYR A 108 -4.10 0.20 -18.07
C TYR A 108 -3.56 -1.21 -17.74
N GLU A 109 -2.38 -1.28 -17.12
CA GLU A 109 -1.76 -2.53 -16.72
C GLU A 109 -1.69 -2.68 -15.21
N SER A 110 -1.38 -3.90 -14.77
CA SER A 110 -1.10 -4.20 -13.37
C SER A 110 0.31 -4.74 -13.21
N SER A 111 1.01 -4.31 -12.15
CA SER A 111 2.31 -4.85 -11.78
C SER A 111 2.20 -5.58 -10.45
N THR A 112 2.60 -6.86 -10.46
CA THR A 112 2.64 -7.71 -9.27
C THR A 112 4.05 -7.75 -8.71
N VAL A 113 4.18 -7.44 -7.42
CA VAL A 113 5.42 -7.54 -6.65
C VAL A 113 5.22 -8.58 -5.55
N LYS A 114 6.17 -9.51 -5.46
CA LYS A 114 6.28 -10.45 -4.33
C LYS A 114 7.51 -10.06 -3.51
N PRO A 115 7.38 -9.12 -2.57
CA PRO A 115 8.52 -8.68 -1.78
C PRO A 115 9.00 -9.84 -0.91
N THR A 116 10.24 -10.26 -1.09
CA THR A 116 10.86 -11.28 -0.25
C THR A 116 11.48 -10.62 0.98
N GLY A 117 11.17 -11.15 2.18
CA GLY A 117 11.82 -10.73 3.43
C GLY A 117 11.40 -9.36 3.99
N ILE A 118 10.30 -8.76 3.52
CA ILE A 118 9.77 -7.52 4.12
C ILE A 118 8.83 -7.87 5.27
N ILE A 119 9.31 -7.67 6.50
CA ILE A 119 8.55 -7.83 7.74
C ILE A 119 8.37 -6.46 8.39
N LEU A 120 7.11 -6.10 8.67
CA LEU A 120 6.75 -4.91 9.42
C LEU A 120 6.55 -5.30 10.89
N ALA A 121 7.47 -4.86 11.75
CA ALA A 121 7.31 -4.96 13.21
C ALA A 121 6.21 -4.01 13.72
N PRO A 122 5.65 -4.22 14.92
CA PRO A 122 4.70 -3.30 15.52
C PRO A 122 5.24 -1.85 15.54
N GLY A 123 4.45 -0.91 15.03
CA GLY A 123 4.79 0.51 14.94
C GLY A 123 5.49 0.93 13.65
N THR A 124 5.66 0.02 12.69
CA THR A 124 6.28 0.30 11.39
C THR A 124 5.26 0.32 10.26
N SER A 125 5.63 0.87 9.12
CA SER A 125 4.78 0.98 7.94
C SER A 125 5.60 0.80 6.67
N ARG A 126 4.94 0.37 5.58
CA ARG A 126 5.50 0.39 4.24
C ARG A 126 4.72 1.37 3.38
N PHE A 127 5.42 2.30 2.75
CA PHE A 127 4.80 3.37 1.95
C PHE A 127 5.06 3.15 0.45
N TYR A 128 4.05 3.50 -0.34
CA TYR A 128 4.02 3.42 -1.80
C TYR A 128 3.62 4.79 -2.34
N TYR A 129 4.64 5.55 -2.77
CA TYR A 129 4.43 6.88 -3.32
C TYR A 129 4.23 6.80 -4.83
N LEU A 130 3.20 7.47 -5.33
CA LEU A 130 2.73 7.38 -6.70
C LEU A 130 2.94 8.71 -7.42
N LYS A 131 3.59 8.66 -8.59
CA LYS A 131 3.81 9.82 -9.45
C LYS A 131 3.58 9.48 -10.92
N ILE A 132 3.01 10.42 -11.67
CA ILE A 132 2.88 10.30 -13.12
C ILE A 132 4.28 10.36 -13.74
N ILE A 133 4.50 9.54 -14.77
CA ILE A 133 5.66 9.62 -15.66
C ILE A 133 5.20 10.19 -16.99
N GLY A 134 5.89 11.22 -17.50
CA GLY A 134 5.58 11.88 -18.76
C GLY A 134 4.51 12.97 -18.65
N GLU A 135 3.77 13.18 -19.74
CA GLU A 135 2.89 14.36 -19.93
C GLU A 135 1.40 14.09 -19.67
N ALA A 136 1.05 12.94 -19.09
CA ALA A 136 -0.35 12.62 -18.84
C ALA A 136 -0.92 13.50 -17.71
N LYS A 137 -2.13 14.05 -17.93
CA LYS A 137 -2.75 15.00 -16.99
C LYS A 137 -3.28 14.39 -15.69
N GLN A 138 -3.58 13.10 -15.69
CA GLN A 138 -4.18 12.43 -14.54
C GLN A 138 -3.79 10.94 -14.51
N ALA A 139 -3.72 10.41 -13.30
CA ALA A 139 -3.57 8.98 -13.03
C ALA A 139 -4.62 8.49 -12.03
N ALA A 140 -4.88 7.18 -12.09
CA ALA A 140 -5.79 6.49 -11.20
C ALA A 140 -5.17 5.12 -10.87
N VAL A 141 -4.86 4.89 -9.60
CA VAL A 141 -4.17 3.66 -9.16
C VAL A 141 -4.82 3.10 -7.92
N SER A 142 -4.95 1.77 -7.85
CA SER A 142 -5.31 1.05 -6.63
C SER A 142 -4.20 0.04 -6.29
N LEU A 143 -4.00 -0.19 -4.99
CA LEU A 143 -3.13 -1.25 -4.48
C LEU A 143 -3.99 -2.37 -3.92
N TYR A 144 -3.75 -3.59 -4.37
CA TYR A 144 -4.17 -4.81 -3.68
C TYR A 144 -2.98 -5.40 -2.95
N THR A 145 -3.17 -5.85 -1.71
CA THR A 145 -2.11 -6.48 -0.94
C THR A 145 -2.62 -7.68 -0.17
N ALA A 146 -1.79 -8.73 -0.14
CA ALA A 146 -1.94 -9.85 0.76
C ALA A 146 -0.80 -9.83 1.77
N TRP A 147 -1.12 -10.08 3.04
CA TRP A 147 -0.14 -10.12 4.12
C TRP A 147 -0.47 -11.20 5.14
N LEU A 148 0.58 -11.67 5.81
CA LEU A 148 0.51 -12.64 6.89
C LEU A 148 0.68 -11.93 8.23
N GLU A 149 -0.17 -12.23 9.20
CA GLU A 149 0.00 -11.77 10.59
C GLU A 149 0.41 -12.94 11.49
N GLU A 150 1.54 -12.78 12.18
CA GLU A 150 2.11 -13.75 13.11
C GLU A 150 2.34 -13.09 14.47
N LYS A 151 2.02 -13.78 15.57
CA LYS A 151 2.31 -13.26 16.91
C LYS A 151 3.82 -13.01 17.04
N SER A 152 4.16 -11.78 17.42
CA SER A 152 5.52 -11.36 17.77
C SER A 152 5.95 -11.91 19.12
#